data_AF-A0A832D615-F1
#
_entry.id   AF-A0A832D615-F1
#
_cell.length_a   1.000
_cell.length_b   1.000
_cell.length_c   1.000
_cell.angle_alpha   90.00
_cell.angle_beta   90.00
_cell.angle_gamma   90.00
#
_symmetry.space_group_name_H-M   'P 1'
#
loop_
_entity.id
_entity.type
_entity.pdbx_description
1 polymer ?
#
loop_
_entity_poly.entity_id
_entity_poly.type
_entity_poly.pdbx_seq_one_letter_code
_entity_poly.pdbx_strand_id
1 'polypeptide(L)' 'MSELTGELTRRCVVDSFDLTAHANREDLVRFVGYVKPEVVILGHGSPAARAWFESQIKTAYPSVRVLQPGPGETLEI' A
#
# COMPACT_ATOMS: atom_id res chain seq x y z
N MET A 1 22.44 -3.42 27.62
CA MET A 1 22.92 -4.08 26.38
C MET A 1 23.60 -3.04 25.53
N SER A 2 24.94 -3.01 25.64
CA SER A 2 25.99 -2.42 24.78
C SER A 2 25.90 -0.95 24.31
N GLU A 3 26.77 -0.11 24.87
CA GLU A 3 27.16 1.23 24.41
C GLU A 3 28.20 1.17 23.27
N LEU A 4 28.06 0.27 22.30
CA LEU A 4 28.95 0.11 21.14
C LEU A 4 28.26 0.50 19.82
N THR A 5 27.69 1.69 19.76
CA THR A 5 27.25 2.26 18.48
C THR A 5 28.31 3.24 18.00
N GLY A 6 29.20 2.80 17.09
CA GLY A 6 30.23 3.66 16.50
C GLY A 6 29.67 4.59 15.41
N GLU A 7 30.30 5.75 15.24
CA GLU A 7 29.95 6.70 14.17
C GLU A 7 30.66 6.31 12.86
N LEU A 8 29.91 6.32 11.74
CA LEU A 8 30.40 5.91 10.42
C LEU A 8 30.06 6.98 9.38
N THR A 9 31.08 7.49 8.68
CA THR A 9 30.90 8.48 7.62
C THR A 9 30.70 7.79 6.26
N ARG A 10 29.58 8.08 5.59
CA ARG A 10 29.33 7.66 4.19
C ARG A 10 30.29 8.38 3.23
N ARG A 11 31.09 7.61 2.47
CA ARG A 11 32.08 8.13 1.50
C ARG A 11 31.73 7.83 0.02
N CYS A 12 30.54 7.34 -0.25
CA CYS A 12 30.07 6.99 -1.60
C CYS A 12 28.83 7.78 -2.00
N VAL A 13 28.56 7.84 -3.30
CA VAL A 13 27.25 8.26 -3.83
C VAL A 13 26.25 7.14 -3.60
N VAL A 14 25.01 7.50 -3.29
CA VAL A 14 23.89 6.61 -2.98
C VAL A 14 22.74 7.20 -3.73
N ASP A 15 22.31 6.44 -4.73
CA ASP A 15 21.16 6.75 -5.54
C ASP A 15 20.06 5.73 -5.23
N SER A 16 18.81 6.15 -5.42
CA SER A 16 17.64 5.30 -5.24
C SER A 16 17.04 5.02 -6.61
N PHE A 17 16.89 3.75 -6.95
CA PHE A 17 16.25 3.30 -8.19
C PHE A 17 15.05 2.44 -7.83
N ASP A 18 13.89 2.74 -8.41
CA ASP A 18 12.70 1.90 -8.28
C ASP A 18 12.71 0.81 -9.35
N LEU A 19 13.17 -0.38 -8.96
CA LEU A 19 13.20 -1.60 -9.80
C LEU A 19 12.22 -2.65 -9.29
N THR A 20 11.24 -2.24 -8.49
CA THR A 20 10.44 -3.18 -7.69
C THR A 20 9.39 -3.95 -8.50
N ALA A 21 9.28 -3.69 -9.80
CA ALA A 21 8.30 -4.28 -10.72
C ALA A 21 6.84 -4.21 -10.21
N HIS A 22 6.55 -3.31 -9.26
CA HIS A 22 5.20 -3.07 -8.80
C HIS A 22 4.40 -2.35 -9.88
N ALA A 23 3.14 -2.76 -10.05
CA ALA A 23 2.20 -2.01 -10.89
C ALA A 23 2.06 -0.58 -10.35
N ASN A 24 1.87 0.39 -11.24
CA ASN A 24 1.61 1.76 -10.80
C ASN A 24 0.30 1.79 -10.01
N ARG A 25 0.17 2.76 -9.12
CA ARG A 25 -0.99 2.84 -8.23
C ARG A 25 -2.30 2.98 -9.01
N GLU A 26 -2.26 3.71 -10.11
CA GLU A 26 -3.37 3.92 -11.04
C GLU A 26 -3.76 2.64 -11.79
N ASP A 27 -2.79 1.76 -12.08
CA ASP A 27 -3.04 0.46 -12.72
C ASP A 27 -3.83 -0.45 -11.79
N LEU A 28 -3.50 -0.44 -10.49
CA LEU A 28 -4.23 -1.20 -9.48
C LEU A 28 -5.66 -0.68 -9.28
N VAL A 29 -5.89 0.63 -9.33
CA VAL A 29 -7.25 1.19 -9.30
C VAL A 29 -8.03 0.75 -10.54
N ARG A 30 -7.43 0.81 -11.73
CA ARG A 30 -8.07 0.33 -12.98
C ARG A 30 -8.40 -1.15 -12.93
N PHE A 31 -7.53 -1.96 -12.31
CA PHE A 31 -7.75 -3.39 -12.15
C PHE A 31 -9.02 -3.71 -11.33
N VAL A 32 -9.34 -2.91 -10.30
CA VAL A 32 -10.61 -3.04 -9.57
C VAL A 32 -11.81 -2.89 -10.51
N GLY A 33 -11.78 -1.91 -11.41
CA GLY A 33 -12.85 -1.72 -12.40
C GLY A 33 -12.96 -2.84 -13.44
N TYR A 34 -11.85 -3.51 -13.74
CA TYR A 34 -11.82 -4.65 -14.65
C TYR A 34 -12.48 -5.88 -14.01
N VAL A 35 -12.13 -6.18 -12.75
CA VAL A 35 -12.64 -7.36 -12.02
C VAL A 35 -14.06 -7.14 -11.49
N LYS A 36 -14.45 -5.88 -11.21
CA LYS A 36 -15.76 -5.49 -10.65
C LYS A 36 -16.14 -6.25 -9.36
N PRO A 37 -15.27 -6.25 -8.33
CA PRO A 37 -15.59 -6.92 -7.07
C PRO A 37 -16.67 -6.16 -6.30
N GLU A 38 -17.40 -6.87 -5.42
CA GLU A 38 -18.29 -6.22 -4.45
C GLU A 38 -17.50 -5.60 -3.28
N VAL A 39 -16.39 -6.24 -2.89
CA VAL A 39 -15.56 -5.85 -1.76
C VAL A 39 -14.07 -5.89 -2.12
N VAL A 40 -13.32 -4.86 -1.71
CA VAL A 40 -11.86 -4.79 -1.79
C VAL A 40 -11.28 -4.69 -0.37
N ILE A 41 -10.31 -5.55 -0.05
CA ILE A 41 -9.64 -5.58 1.26
C ILE A 41 -8.20 -5.05 1.08
N LEU A 42 -7.85 -3.97 1.80
CA LEU A 42 -6.51 -3.40 1.80
C LEU A 42 -5.71 -3.88 3.02
N GLY A 43 -4.88 -4.92 2.85
CA GLY A 43 -4.13 -5.54 3.94
C GLY A 43 -2.73 -4.96 4.20
N HIS A 44 -1.92 -4.79 3.15
CA HIS A 44 -0.53 -4.33 3.28
C HIS A 44 -0.35 -2.91 2.72
N GLY A 45 0.57 -2.15 3.30
CA GLY A 45 0.94 -0.81 2.86
C GLY A 45 0.92 0.20 4.00
N SER A 46 1.65 1.31 3.81
CA SER A 46 1.63 2.40 4.78
C SER A 46 0.21 2.97 4.93
N PRO A 47 -0.15 3.54 6.09
CA PRO A 47 -1.46 4.14 6.30
C PRO A 47 -1.83 5.17 5.22
N ALA A 48 -0.87 6.00 4.80
CA ALA A 48 -1.06 6.98 3.74
C ALA A 48 -1.36 6.33 2.38
N ALA A 49 -0.67 5.25 2.03
CA ALA A 49 -0.93 4.54 0.77
C ALA A 49 -2.32 3.91 0.77
N ARG A 50 -2.72 3.25 1.86
CA ARG A 50 -4.05 2.62 1.94
C ARG A 50 -5.19 3.66 1.92
N ALA A 51 -5.03 4.78 2.62
CA ALA A 51 -5.99 5.90 2.57
C ALA A 51 -6.15 6.46 1.15
N TRP A 52 -5.03 6.58 0.41
CA TRP A 52 -5.08 6.99 -0.99
C TRP A 52 -5.88 6.00 -1.84
N PHE A 53 -5.60 4.70 -1.73
CA PHE A 53 -6.33 3.67 -2.49
C PHE A 53 -7.82 3.65 -2.17
N GLU A 54 -8.20 3.72 -0.90
CA GLU A 54 -9.60 3.79 -0.48
C GLU A 54 -10.31 5.00 -1.12
N SER A 55 -9.70 6.17 -1.09
CA SER A 55 -10.25 7.38 -1.70
C SER A 55 -10.41 7.23 -3.22
N GLN A 56 -9.39 6.71 -3.92
CA GLN A 56 -9.45 6.56 -5.37
C GLN A 56 -10.49 5.51 -5.80
N ILE A 57 -10.55 4.36 -5.10
CA ILE A 57 -11.51 3.30 -5.39
C ILE A 57 -12.94 3.77 -5.14
N LYS A 58 -13.21 4.44 -4.01
CA LYS A 58 -14.56 4.96 -3.72
C LYS A 58 -15.00 6.05 -4.71
N THR A 59 -14.05 6.84 -5.22
CA THR A 59 -14.33 7.88 -6.22
C THR A 59 -14.64 7.27 -7.58
N ALA A 60 -13.83 6.30 -8.02
CA ALA A 60 -13.98 5.67 -9.33
C ALA A 60 -15.11 4.62 -9.36
N TYR A 61 -15.32 3.90 -8.26
CA TYR A 61 -16.27 2.78 -8.14
C TYR A 61 -17.07 2.87 -6.83
N PRO A 62 -18.05 3.79 -6.73
CA PRO A 62 -18.79 4.06 -5.49
C PRO A 62 -19.56 2.87 -4.91
N SER A 63 -19.89 1.87 -5.73
CA SER A 63 -20.57 0.65 -5.31
C SER A 63 -19.64 -0.37 -4.62
N VAL A 64 -18.33 -0.23 -4.77
CA VAL A 64 -17.34 -1.14 -4.19
C VAL A 64 -17.12 -0.80 -2.72
N ARG A 65 -17.31 -1.78 -1.83
CA ARG A 65 -16.98 -1.62 -0.41
C ARG A 65 -15.48 -1.81 -0.21
N VAL A 66 -14.82 -0.88 0.47
CA VAL A 66 -13.39 -0.98 0.82
C VAL A 66 -13.24 -1.25 2.31
N LEU A 67 -12.53 -2.31 2.67
CA LEU A 67 -12.27 -2.74 4.04
C LEU A 67 -10.77 -2.70 4.35
N GLN A 68 -10.42 -2.27 5.57
CA GLN A 68 -9.03 -2.14 6.04
C GLN A 68 -8.86 -2.78 7.43
N PRO A 69 -8.87 -4.12 7.53
CA PRO A 69 -8.80 -4.80 8.83
C PRO A 69 -7.45 -4.52 9.51
N GLY A 70 -7.48 -4.38 10.83
CA GLY A 70 -6.28 -4.37 11.66
C GLY A 70 -5.60 -5.75 11.70
N PRO A 71 -4.34 -5.83 12.16
CA PRO A 71 -3.67 -7.11 12.35
C PRO A 71 -4.46 -8.02 13.29
N GLY A 72 -4.84 -9.21 12.80
CA GLY A 72 -5.62 -10.20 13.56
C GLY A 72 -7.12 -9.96 13.62
N GLU A 73 -7.65 -8.95 12.91
CA GLU A 73 -9.08 -8.70 12.81
C GLU A 73 -9.73 -9.62 11.76
N THR A 74 -10.83 -10.28 12.14
CA THR A 74 -11.62 -11.13 11.24
C THR A 74 -12.67 -10.30 10.52
N LEU A 75 -12.86 -10.56 9.23
CA LEU A 75 -13.92 -9.95 8.42
C LEU A 75 -14.92 -11.01 7.97
N GLU A 76 -16.21 -10.72 8.17
CA GLU A 76 -17.31 -11.44 7.51
C GLU A 76 -17.66 -10.67 6.23
N ILE A 77 -17.60 -11.36 5.08
CA ILE A 77 -17.66 -10.75 3.74
C ILE A 77 -18.91 -11.16 2.99
#